data_AF-A0A953XEK2-F1
#
_entry.id   AF-A0A953XEK2-F1
#
_cell.length_a   1.000
_cell.length_b   1.000
_cell.length_c   1.000
_cell.angle_alpha   90.00
_cell.angle_beta   90.00
_cell.angle_gamma   90.00
#
_symmetry.space_group_name_H-M   'P 1'
#
loop_
_entity.id
_entity.type
_entity.pdbx_description
1 polymer ?
#
loop_
_entity_poly.entity_id
_entity_poly.type
_entity_poly.pdbx_seq_one_letter_code
_entity_poly.pdbx_strand_id
1 'polypeptide(L)'
;IGCGGFINISQNARSMVFAGTFTAGGLEVAFEDGRLRIVKEGKARKFVKRVQQVSFSGNYAYDRGQPVYYVTERCVFQRGRRGLTLIEVAPGIDIERDILAHMDFEPRVHDPEPMDPRIFLNEPMGLEAVLLNMDIPERISYDPDRNILFLNYEGLYIRVLDDVENMRIALEERCKPIGKRVGVVVNYDSFRINPDVRDAFADMARYMLDNYYTTITRYATSAFMRMKMGQAFADRKMAPHVFESRQEAKDFLEREGQLGIPGHQPQMDLAKDI
;
A
#
# COMPACT_ATOMS: atom_id res chain seq x y z
N ILE A 1 18.34 32.87 10.41
CA ILE A 1 17.07 32.80 9.65
C ILE A 1 15.94 32.80 10.67
N GLY A 2 14.95 33.70 10.55
CA GLY A 2 13.82 33.76 11.47
C GLY A 2 12.86 32.57 11.32
N CYS A 3 11.92 32.39 12.24
CA CYS A 3 10.99 31.26 12.25
C CYS A 3 9.96 31.28 11.10
N GLY A 4 9.70 32.43 10.47
CA GLY A 4 8.76 32.55 9.36
C GLY A 4 7.39 31.91 9.64
N GLY A 5 6.76 31.32 8.62
CA GLY A 5 5.49 30.59 8.76
C GLY A 5 5.61 29.18 9.36
N PHE A 6 6.83 28.72 9.67
CA PHE A 6 7.08 27.34 10.12
C PHE A 6 6.35 27.00 11.42
N ILE A 7 6.19 27.98 12.33
CA ILE A 7 5.45 27.77 13.58
C ILE A 7 3.96 27.45 13.30
N ASN A 8 3.33 28.19 12.38
CA ASN A 8 1.91 28.01 12.06
C ASN A 8 1.67 26.67 11.34
N ILE A 9 2.58 26.28 10.44
CA ILE A 9 2.51 25.00 9.72
C ILE A 9 2.72 23.83 10.70
N SER A 10 3.77 23.91 11.53
CA SER A 10 4.15 22.80 12.42
C SER A 10 3.13 22.53 13.53
N GLN A 11 2.44 23.56 14.02
CA GLN A 11 1.43 23.40 15.09
C GLN A 11 0.09 22.82 14.61
N ASN A 12 -0.24 23.00 13.33
CA ASN A 12 -1.52 22.56 12.74
C ASN A 12 -1.42 21.25 11.93
N ALA A 13 -0.22 20.81 11.59
CA ALA A 13 -0.04 19.55 10.87
C ALA A 13 -0.51 18.34 11.70
N ARG A 14 -1.12 17.35 11.06
CA ARG A 14 -1.52 16.09 11.73
C ARG A 14 -0.33 15.24 12.16
N SER A 15 0.78 15.33 11.43
CA SER A 15 2.04 14.63 11.68
C SER A 15 3.20 15.51 11.20
N MET A 16 4.37 15.36 11.82
CA MET A 16 5.59 16.10 11.49
C MET A 16 6.71 15.15 11.08
N VAL A 17 7.33 15.41 9.93
CA VAL A 17 8.51 14.68 9.46
C VAL A 17 9.62 15.68 9.16
N PHE A 18 10.67 15.65 9.95
CA PHE A 18 11.89 16.41 9.74
C PHE A 18 12.88 15.57 8.95
N ALA A 19 13.18 15.98 7.72
CA ALA A 19 14.17 15.31 6.88
C ALA A 19 15.45 16.14 6.78
N GLY A 20 16.60 15.49 6.95
CA GLY A 20 17.91 16.12 6.72
C GLY A 20 19.05 15.24 7.18
N THR A 21 20.27 15.61 6.83
CA THR A 21 21.46 14.83 7.21
C THR A 21 21.66 14.76 8.72
N PHE A 22 22.29 13.68 9.21
CA PHE A 22 22.57 13.47 10.63
C PHE A 22 23.60 14.47 11.18
N THR A 23 24.68 14.69 10.45
CA THR A 23 25.69 15.72 10.70
C THR A 23 25.69 16.77 9.58
N ALA A 24 26.33 17.91 9.80
CA ALA A 24 26.50 18.98 8.81
C ALA A 24 27.98 19.29 8.57
N GLY A 25 28.28 19.97 7.45
CA GLY A 25 29.62 20.47 7.15
C GLY A 25 30.53 19.42 6.51
N GLY A 26 30.10 18.86 5.38
CA GLY A 26 30.93 17.99 4.53
C GLY A 26 30.77 16.49 4.76
N LEU A 27 29.59 16.06 5.24
CA LEU A 27 29.21 14.64 5.24
C LEU A 27 29.19 14.12 3.79
N GLU A 28 29.90 13.03 3.54
CA GLU A 28 29.91 12.32 2.27
C GLU A 28 29.55 10.84 2.53
N VAL A 29 28.59 10.32 1.75
CA VAL A 29 28.09 8.95 1.88
C VAL A 29 28.11 8.24 0.53
N ALA A 30 28.22 6.92 0.57
CA ALA A 30 28.14 6.04 -0.58
C ALA A 30 27.10 4.94 -0.33
N PHE A 31 26.53 4.42 -1.41
CA PHE A 31 25.56 3.32 -1.39
C PHE A 31 26.15 2.17 -2.21
N GLU A 32 26.48 1.07 -1.54
CA GLU A 32 27.14 -0.09 -2.13
C GLU A 32 26.42 -1.35 -1.62
N ASP A 33 26.03 -2.25 -2.53
CA ASP A 33 25.35 -3.51 -2.22
C ASP A 33 24.11 -3.39 -1.30
N GLY A 34 23.29 -2.35 -1.51
CA GLY A 34 22.09 -2.10 -0.70
C GLY A 34 22.39 -1.61 0.72
N ARG A 35 23.60 -1.10 0.97
CA ARG A 35 24.04 -0.60 2.27
C ARG A 35 24.56 0.82 2.16
N LEU A 36 24.33 1.58 3.22
CA LEU A 36 24.92 2.89 3.42
C LEU A 36 26.34 2.75 3.99
N ARG A 37 27.28 3.52 3.42
CA ARG A 37 28.64 3.69 3.93
C ARG A 37 28.95 5.17 4.11
N ILE A 38 29.40 5.55 5.31
CA ILE A 38 29.91 6.91 5.56
C ILE A 38 31.34 6.99 5.02
N VAL A 39 31.55 7.77 3.96
CA VAL A 39 32.87 7.99 3.34
C VAL A 39 33.65 9.01 4.16
N LYS A 40 32.96 10.05 4.63
CA LYS A 40 33.53 11.14 5.41
C LYS A 40 32.46 11.75 6.29
N GLU A 41 32.77 11.89 7.57
CA GLU A 41 31.83 12.45 8.53
C GLU A 41 31.74 13.99 8.45
N GLY A 42 30.55 14.52 8.72
CA GLY A 42 30.31 15.96 8.86
C GLY A 42 30.92 16.55 10.13
N LYS A 43 31.42 17.78 10.03
CA LYS A 43 32.12 18.48 11.12
C LYS A 43 31.21 18.92 12.28
N ALA A 44 29.92 19.12 12.04
CA ALA A 44 28.99 19.70 13.00
C ALA A 44 27.89 18.72 13.38
N ARG A 45 27.73 18.47 14.68
CA ARG A 45 26.63 17.66 15.23
C ARG A 45 25.32 18.45 15.18
N LYS A 46 24.22 17.78 14.82
CA LYS A 46 22.88 18.40 14.75
C LYS A 46 21.97 17.99 15.91
N PHE A 47 22.29 16.89 16.59
CA PHE A 47 21.59 16.41 17.78
C PHE A 47 22.32 16.90 19.04
N VAL A 48 22.06 18.15 19.41
CA VAL A 48 22.74 18.87 20.51
C VAL A 48 21.89 18.92 21.78
N LYS A 49 22.52 19.04 22.96
CA LYS A 49 21.79 19.12 24.26
C LYS A 49 20.86 20.33 24.36
N ARG A 50 21.26 21.47 23.79
CA ARG A 50 20.50 22.72 23.81
C ARG A 50 20.63 23.44 22.48
N VAL A 51 19.48 23.75 21.88
CA VAL A 51 19.41 24.60 20.70
C VAL A 51 19.54 26.07 21.11
N GLN A 52 20.06 26.91 20.21
CA GLN A 52 20.19 28.36 20.45
C GLN A 52 18.81 29.05 20.51
N GLN A 53 17.87 28.58 19.70
CA GLN A 53 16.50 29.08 19.67
C GLN A 53 15.54 27.92 19.41
N VAL A 54 14.45 27.87 20.17
CA VAL A 54 13.38 26.88 19.99
C VAL A 54 12.39 27.41 18.97
N SER A 55 12.40 26.85 17.76
CA SER A 55 11.41 27.14 16.71
C SER A 55 10.30 26.08 16.62
N PHE A 56 10.47 24.94 17.30
CA PHE A 56 9.53 23.83 17.41
C PHE A 56 9.60 23.22 18.81
N SER A 57 8.45 23.00 19.46
CA SER A 57 8.39 22.35 20.78
C SER A 57 7.96 20.89 20.63
N GLY A 58 8.94 19.98 20.74
CA GLY A 58 8.66 18.54 20.71
C GLY A 58 7.85 18.05 21.92
N ASN A 59 7.89 18.73 23.06
CA ASN A 59 7.06 18.39 24.22
C ASN A 59 5.60 18.70 23.95
N TYR A 60 5.32 19.89 23.43
CA TYR A 60 3.96 20.30 23.07
C TYR A 60 3.34 19.38 22.01
N ALA A 61 4.11 19.01 20.98
CA ALA A 61 3.66 18.07 19.96
C ALA A 61 3.31 16.68 20.56
N TYR A 62 4.16 16.18 21.47
CA TYR A 62 3.90 14.91 22.16
C TYR A 62 2.63 14.96 23.03
N ASP A 63 2.44 16.04 23.81
CA ASP A 63 1.27 16.22 24.68
C ASP A 63 -0.05 16.30 23.88
N ARG A 64 0.03 16.78 22.63
CA ARG A 64 -1.09 16.82 21.68
C ARG A 64 -1.32 15.50 20.93
N GLY A 65 -0.50 14.48 21.17
CA GLY A 65 -0.54 13.22 20.42
C GLY A 65 -0.16 13.37 18.95
N GLN A 66 0.55 14.44 18.58
CA GLN A 66 1.02 14.69 17.22
C GLN A 66 2.29 13.85 16.97
N PRO A 67 2.29 12.90 16.02
CA PRO A 67 3.50 12.13 15.70
C PRO A 67 4.60 13.04 15.14
N VAL A 68 5.84 12.83 15.57
CA VAL A 68 7.02 13.58 15.11
C VAL A 68 8.16 12.63 14.81
N TYR A 69 8.69 12.71 13.59
CA TYR A 69 9.79 11.90 13.09
C TYR A 69 10.97 12.78 12.66
N TYR A 70 12.18 12.29 12.88
CA TYR A 70 13.43 12.87 12.39
C TYR A 70 14.12 11.81 11.52
N VAL A 71 14.06 12.00 10.20
CA VAL A 71 14.58 11.09 9.19
C VAL A 71 15.92 11.61 8.69
N THR A 72 16.94 10.78 8.79
CA THR A 72 18.30 11.07 8.30
C THR A 72 18.72 10.05 7.26
N GLU A 73 19.90 10.20 6.69
CA GLU A 73 20.46 9.19 5.79
C GLU A 73 20.74 7.86 6.51
N ARG A 74 21.08 7.91 7.81
CA ARG A 74 21.59 6.75 8.57
C ARG A 74 20.61 6.14 9.56
N CYS A 75 19.58 6.88 9.96
CA CYS A 75 18.60 6.43 10.95
C CYS A 75 17.33 7.29 11.00
N VAL A 76 16.30 6.77 11.67
CA VAL A 76 15.05 7.47 11.98
C VAL A 76 14.84 7.52 13.49
N PHE A 77 14.53 8.72 13.99
CA PHE A 77 14.05 8.90 15.36
C PHE A 77 12.58 9.28 15.40
N GLN A 78 11.88 8.80 16.42
CA GLN A 78 10.54 9.26 16.78
C GLN A 78 10.57 10.01 18.12
N ARG A 79 9.79 11.09 18.23
CA ARG A 79 9.53 11.75 19.51
C ARG A 79 8.66 10.85 20.40
N GLY A 80 9.24 10.28 21.46
CA GLY A 80 8.52 9.49 22.48
C GLY A 80 8.25 10.27 23.77
N ARG A 81 7.84 9.63 24.88
CA ARG A 81 7.59 10.35 26.15
C ARG A 81 8.84 11.02 26.74
N ARG A 82 9.98 10.33 26.66
CA ARG A 82 11.23 10.69 27.38
C ARG A 82 12.33 11.29 26.50
N GLY A 83 12.00 11.70 25.28
CA GLY A 83 12.97 12.26 24.33
C GLY A 83 12.80 11.64 22.95
N LEU A 84 13.92 11.51 22.23
CA LEU A 84 13.97 10.77 20.97
C LEU A 84 14.15 9.27 21.24
N THR A 85 13.48 8.46 20.44
CA THR A 85 13.67 7.01 20.37
C THR A 85 14.19 6.68 18.99
N LEU A 86 15.30 5.95 18.92
CA LEU A 86 15.83 5.39 17.68
C LEU A 86 14.90 4.25 17.26
N ILE A 87 14.25 4.38 16.11
CA ILE A 87 13.26 3.41 15.63
C ILE A 87 13.70 2.66 14.38
N GLU A 88 14.55 3.27 13.54
CA GLU A 88 15.10 2.59 12.36
C GLU A 88 16.59 2.92 12.16
N VAL A 89 17.36 1.96 11.64
CA VAL A 89 18.79 2.11 11.32
C VAL A 89 19.07 1.65 9.88
N ALA A 90 19.83 2.45 9.14
CA ALA A 90 20.20 2.10 7.77
C ALA A 90 21.11 0.86 7.73
N PRO A 91 20.94 -0.06 6.75
CA PRO A 91 21.87 -1.15 6.54
C PRO A 91 23.31 -0.64 6.36
N GLY A 92 24.27 -1.22 7.08
CA GLY A 92 25.68 -0.81 7.04
C GLY A 92 26.09 0.20 8.13
N ILE A 93 25.14 0.71 8.91
CA ILE A 93 25.39 1.66 10.00
C ILE A 93 25.50 0.96 11.34
N ASP A 94 26.53 1.31 12.10
CA ASP A 94 26.75 0.85 13.48
C ASP A 94 26.19 1.88 14.47
N ILE A 95 25.35 1.43 15.42
CA ILE A 95 24.65 2.33 16.34
C ILE A 95 25.63 3.11 17.22
N GLU A 96 26.65 2.45 17.77
CA GLU A 96 27.58 3.09 18.69
C GLU A 96 28.49 4.08 17.95
N ARG A 97 29.13 3.61 16.88
CA ARG A 97 30.13 4.35 16.11
C ARG A 97 29.50 5.46 15.28
N ASP A 98 28.43 5.17 14.55
CA ASP A 98 27.93 6.06 13.50
C ASP A 98 26.72 6.89 13.96
N ILE A 99 26.07 6.54 15.08
CA ILE A 99 24.93 7.30 15.61
C ILE A 99 25.30 7.94 16.96
N LEU A 100 25.51 7.12 18.00
CA LEU A 100 25.65 7.62 19.37
C LEU A 100 26.89 8.49 19.58
N ALA A 101 28.03 8.13 18.97
CA ALA A 101 29.26 8.94 19.02
C ALA A 101 29.12 10.34 18.39
N HIS A 102 28.08 10.57 17.60
CA HIS A 102 27.82 11.83 16.88
C HIS A 102 26.65 12.64 17.47
N MET A 103 26.14 12.25 18.64
CA MET A 103 25.12 12.98 19.39
C MET A 103 25.70 13.59 20.68
N ASP A 104 25.10 14.66 21.17
CA ASP A 104 25.44 15.22 22.48
C ASP A 104 24.53 14.71 23.61
N PHE A 105 23.57 13.85 23.30
CA PHE A 105 22.68 13.22 24.27
C PHE A 105 22.36 11.79 23.82
N GLU A 106 22.01 10.94 24.77
CA GLU A 106 21.64 9.56 24.48
C GLU A 106 20.14 9.47 24.16
N PRO A 107 19.75 9.05 22.94
CA PRO A 107 18.37 8.69 22.65
C PRO A 107 18.02 7.37 23.34
N ARG A 108 16.73 7.06 23.39
CA ARG A 108 16.31 5.69 23.74
C ARG A 108 16.62 4.78 22.56
N VAL A 109 17.35 3.69 22.81
CA VAL A 109 17.60 2.62 21.85
C VAL A 109 16.90 1.38 22.37
N HIS A 110 15.91 0.88 21.62
CA HIS A 110 15.19 -0.34 21.98
C HIS A 110 14.85 -1.10 20.71
N ASP A 111 15.78 -1.96 20.28
CA ASP A 111 15.64 -2.85 19.13
C ASP A 111 15.13 -2.14 17.86
N PRO A 112 15.89 -1.15 17.33
CA PRO A 112 15.47 -0.44 16.13
C PRO A 112 15.43 -1.37 14.93
N GLU A 113 14.40 -1.21 14.11
CA GLU A 113 14.24 -2.01 12.90
C GLU A 113 15.27 -1.57 11.83
N PRO A 114 15.66 -2.44 10.89
CA PRO A 114 16.38 -1.98 9.72
C PRO A 114 15.47 -1.07 8.87
N MET A 115 16.02 0.06 8.40
CA MET A 115 15.35 0.87 7.37
C MET A 115 15.10 0.02 6.13
N ASP A 116 14.02 0.32 5.39
CA ASP A 116 13.66 -0.43 4.19
C ASP A 116 14.85 -0.54 3.21
N PRO A 117 15.34 -1.75 2.91
CA PRO A 117 16.55 -1.94 2.11
C PRO A 117 16.43 -1.38 0.69
N ARG A 118 15.21 -1.23 0.16
CA ARG A 118 14.95 -0.63 -1.16
C ARG A 118 15.37 0.84 -1.23
N ILE A 119 15.45 1.53 -0.10
CA ILE A 119 15.93 2.92 -0.01
C ILE A 119 17.40 3.01 -0.43
N PHE A 120 18.16 1.93 -0.28
CA PHE A 120 19.62 1.89 -0.47
C PHE A 120 20.04 1.22 -1.79
N LEU A 121 19.08 0.88 -2.66
CA LEU A 121 19.31 0.30 -3.98
C LEU A 121 19.07 1.36 -5.08
N ASN A 122 19.84 1.29 -6.16
CA ASN A 122 19.65 2.15 -7.33
C ASN A 122 18.61 1.59 -8.31
N GLU A 123 17.49 1.13 -7.77
CA GLU A 123 16.37 0.55 -8.52
C GLU A 123 15.06 1.20 -8.07
N PRO A 124 14.03 1.27 -8.94
CA PRO A 124 12.74 1.79 -8.54
C PRO A 124 12.15 1.00 -7.35
N MET A 125 11.84 1.67 -6.24
CA MET A 125 11.27 1.04 -5.03
C MET A 125 9.87 0.43 -5.24
N GLY A 126 9.20 0.77 -6.34
CA GLY A 126 7.86 0.28 -6.66
C GLY A 126 6.76 0.80 -5.71
N LEU A 127 6.95 1.97 -5.09
CA LEU A 127 6.06 2.56 -4.08
C LEU A 127 4.61 2.69 -4.53
N GLU A 128 4.34 2.88 -5.82
CA GLU A 128 2.97 3.01 -6.36
C GLU A 128 2.08 1.84 -5.91
N ALA A 129 2.53 0.59 -6.00
CA ALA A 129 1.68 -0.51 -5.53
C ALA A 129 1.70 -0.71 -4.02
N VAL A 130 2.76 -0.30 -3.32
CA VAL A 130 2.68 -0.33 -1.85
C VAL A 130 1.58 0.65 -1.42
N LEU A 131 1.60 1.87 -1.93
CA LEU A 131 0.65 2.91 -1.55
C LEU A 131 -0.75 2.71 -2.14
N LEU A 132 -0.89 2.06 -3.30
CA LEU A 132 -2.18 1.79 -3.95
C LEU A 132 -2.76 0.39 -3.70
N ASN A 133 -1.97 -0.58 -3.22
CA ASN A 133 -2.45 -1.94 -2.89
C ASN A 133 -2.53 -2.19 -1.38
N MET A 134 -2.06 -1.28 -0.51
CA MET A 134 -2.24 -1.37 0.95
C MET A 134 -3.70 -1.29 1.42
N ASP A 135 -4.64 -1.00 0.50
CA ASP A 135 -6.06 -0.80 0.76
C ASP A 135 -6.94 -1.96 0.23
N ILE A 136 -6.38 -3.08 -0.24
CA ILE A 136 -7.19 -4.21 -0.76
C ILE A 136 -8.32 -4.61 0.22
N PRO A 137 -8.08 -4.78 1.54
CA PRO A 137 -9.16 -5.07 2.47
C PRO A 137 -10.26 -3.99 2.55
N GLU A 138 -9.88 -2.71 2.37
CA GLU A 138 -10.79 -1.56 2.37
C GLU A 138 -11.59 -1.44 1.07
N ARG A 139 -11.06 -2.00 -0.03
CA ARG A 139 -11.73 -2.11 -1.33
C ARG A 139 -12.81 -3.19 -1.37
N ILE A 140 -12.92 -4.02 -0.34
CA ILE A 140 -13.86 -5.13 -0.26
C ILE A 140 -14.95 -4.79 0.76
N SER A 141 -16.19 -4.66 0.31
CA SER A 141 -17.35 -4.46 1.18
C SER A 141 -18.42 -5.52 0.93
N TYR A 142 -19.12 -5.94 1.96
CA TYR A 142 -20.19 -6.94 1.88
C TYR A 142 -21.52 -6.35 2.34
N ASP A 143 -22.56 -6.56 1.53
CA ASP A 143 -23.95 -6.23 1.83
C ASP A 143 -24.67 -7.52 2.24
N PRO A 144 -24.97 -7.72 3.55
CA PRO A 144 -25.59 -8.93 4.04
C PRO A 144 -27.06 -9.09 3.63
N ASP A 145 -27.78 -7.97 3.43
CA ASP A 145 -29.21 -7.98 3.09
C ASP A 145 -29.41 -8.52 1.67
N ARG A 146 -28.52 -8.15 0.76
CA ARG A 146 -28.56 -8.56 -0.65
C ARG A 146 -27.68 -9.76 -0.97
N ASN A 147 -26.83 -10.18 -0.03
CA ASN A 147 -25.80 -11.20 -0.23
C ASN A 147 -24.81 -10.86 -1.37
N ILE A 148 -24.38 -9.60 -1.43
CA ILE A 148 -23.50 -9.08 -2.50
C ILE A 148 -22.17 -8.60 -1.91
N LEU A 149 -21.06 -9.04 -2.52
CA LEU A 149 -19.72 -8.55 -2.27
C LEU A 149 -19.34 -7.49 -3.33
N PHE A 150 -18.98 -6.29 -2.89
CA PHE A 150 -18.49 -5.22 -3.75
C PHE A 150 -16.96 -5.16 -3.68
N LEU A 151 -16.34 -5.20 -4.86
CA LEU A 151 -14.89 -5.13 -5.04
C LEU A 151 -14.56 -3.84 -5.80
N ASN A 152 -13.88 -2.90 -5.16
CA ASN A 152 -13.46 -1.66 -5.81
C ASN A 152 -12.02 -1.73 -6.33
N TYR A 153 -11.82 -2.19 -7.57
CA TYR A 153 -10.49 -2.24 -8.18
C TYR A 153 -10.09 -0.95 -8.89
N GLU A 154 -10.76 0.17 -8.56
CA GLU A 154 -10.48 1.44 -9.20
C GLU A 154 -9.03 1.89 -8.96
N GLY A 155 -8.29 2.12 -10.05
CA GLY A 155 -6.89 2.55 -10.02
C GLY A 155 -5.90 1.48 -9.54
N LEU A 156 -6.37 0.26 -9.24
CA LEU A 156 -5.53 -0.82 -8.72
C LEU A 156 -4.60 -1.36 -9.83
N TYR A 157 -3.36 -1.69 -9.47
CA TYR A 157 -2.38 -2.27 -10.40
C TYR A 157 -1.76 -3.56 -9.86
N ILE A 158 -2.04 -4.68 -10.52
CA ILE A 158 -1.46 -6.00 -10.23
C ILE A 158 -0.18 -6.19 -11.05
N ARG A 159 0.98 -6.33 -10.40
CA ARG A 159 2.28 -6.28 -11.07
C ARG A 159 3.11 -7.55 -10.91
N VAL A 160 3.07 -8.13 -9.71
CA VAL A 160 3.86 -9.32 -9.33
C VAL A 160 2.93 -10.40 -8.76
N LEU A 161 3.43 -11.63 -8.67
CA LEU A 161 2.66 -12.77 -8.13
C LEU A 161 2.17 -12.50 -6.70
N ASP A 162 2.97 -11.82 -5.88
CA ASP A 162 2.59 -11.44 -4.51
C ASP A 162 1.36 -10.52 -4.47
N ASP A 163 1.15 -9.65 -5.47
CA ASP A 163 -0.06 -8.81 -5.54
C ASP A 163 -1.32 -9.68 -5.73
N VAL A 164 -1.20 -10.74 -6.55
CA VAL A 164 -2.28 -11.70 -6.80
C VAL A 164 -2.60 -12.49 -5.52
N GLU A 165 -1.56 -12.95 -4.82
CA GLU A 165 -1.72 -13.73 -3.60
C GLU A 165 -2.29 -12.88 -2.44
N ASN A 166 -1.81 -11.65 -2.27
CA ASN A 166 -2.36 -10.71 -1.29
C ASN A 166 -3.84 -10.40 -1.57
N MET A 167 -4.22 -10.27 -2.84
CA MET A 167 -5.63 -10.12 -3.22
C MET A 167 -6.44 -11.37 -2.87
N ARG A 168 -5.94 -12.57 -3.16
CA ARG A 168 -6.60 -13.83 -2.82
C ARG A 168 -6.86 -13.92 -1.32
N ILE A 169 -5.83 -13.67 -0.50
CA ILE A 169 -5.91 -13.71 0.97
C ILE A 169 -7.00 -12.75 1.47
N ALA A 170 -6.95 -11.48 1.06
CA ALA A 170 -7.91 -10.48 1.50
C ALA A 170 -9.36 -10.83 1.11
N LEU A 171 -9.57 -11.38 -0.10
CA LEU A 171 -10.89 -11.84 -0.54
C LEU A 171 -11.37 -13.03 0.30
N GLU A 172 -10.50 -14.00 0.58
CA GLU A 172 -10.84 -15.15 1.43
C GLU A 172 -11.18 -14.75 2.86
N GLU A 173 -10.39 -13.86 3.45
CA GLU A 173 -10.63 -13.35 4.81
C GLU A 173 -12.01 -12.68 4.92
N ARG A 174 -12.47 -12.04 3.83
CA ARG A 174 -13.83 -11.50 3.79
C ARG A 174 -14.89 -12.56 3.56
N CYS A 175 -14.64 -13.54 2.70
CA CYS A 175 -15.64 -14.52 2.29
C CYS A 175 -15.84 -15.64 3.32
N LYS A 176 -14.78 -16.12 3.98
CA LYS A 176 -14.84 -17.24 4.94
C LYS A 176 -15.84 -16.98 6.08
N PRO A 177 -15.87 -15.82 6.75
CA PRO A 177 -16.83 -15.54 7.83
C PRO A 177 -18.29 -15.46 7.37
N ILE A 178 -18.56 -15.22 6.07
CA ILE A 178 -19.92 -15.14 5.53
C ILE A 178 -20.59 -16.53 5.53
N GLY A 179 -19.81 -17.60 5.37
CA GLY A 179 -20.28 -18.98 5.48
C GLY A 179 -21.19 -19.46 4.33
N LYS A 180 -21.40 -18.66 3.30
CA LYS A 180 -22.18 -18.99 2.09
C LYS A 180 -21.57 -18.30 0.87
N ARG A 181 -21.87 -18.82 -0.33
CA ARG A 181 -21.47 -18.18 -1.59
C ARG A 181 -22.23 -16.88 -1.82
N VAL A 182 -21.57 -15.90 -2.43
CA VAL A 182 -22.07 -14.51 -2.59
C VAL A 182 -22.08 -14.06 -4.04
N GLY A 183 -23.01 -13.18 -4.41
CA GLY A 183 -22.93 -12.45 -5.68
C GLY A 183 -21.81 -11.42 -5.60
N VAL A 184 -21.13 -11.12 -6.71
CA VAL A 184 -20.01 -10.17 -6.73
C VAL A 184 -20.22 -9.07 -7.74
N VAL A 185 -19.95 -7.83 -7.33
CA VAL A 185 -19.89 -6.66 -8.22
C VAL A 185 -18.49 -6.06 -8.16
N VAL A 186 -17.83 -5.94 -9.31
CA VAL A 186 -16.46 -5.41 -9.41
C VAL A 186 -16.41 -4.11 -10.20
N ASN A 187 -15.79 -3.07 -9.62
CA ASN A 187 -15.40 -1.84 -10.31
C ASN A 187 -14.02 -2.02 -10.94
N TYR A 188 -13.89 -1.81 -12.25
CA TYR A 188 -12.61 -1.94 -12.98
C TYR A 188 -12.04 -0.62 -13.51
N ASP A 189 -12.54 0.53 -13.05
CA ASP A 189 -12.08 1.83 -13.55
C ASP A 189 -10.58 2.05 -13.32
N SER A 190 -9.83 2.36 -14.38
CA SER A 190 -8.36 2.50 -14.31
C SER A 190 -7.61 1.29 -13.70
N PHE A 191 -8.22 0.10 -13.67
CA PHE A 191 -7.55 -1.14 -13.27
C PHE A 191 -6.48 -1.52 -14.29
N ARG A 192 -5.29 -1.90 -13.81
CA ARG A 192 -4.16 -2.31 -14.63
C ARG A 192 -3.63 -3.67 -14.15
N ILE A 193 -3.08 -4.43 -15.09
CA ILE A 193 -2.41 -5.70 -14.79
C ILE A 193 -1.18 -5.88 -15.68
N ASN A 194 -0.06 -6.29 -15.08
CA ASN A 194 1.16 -6.64 -15.79
C ASN A 194 0.90 -7.94 -16.59
N PRO A 195 1.21 -7.99 -17.90
CA PRO A 195 1.02 -9.19 -18.72
C PRO A 195 1.59 -10.47 -18.11
N ASP A 196 2.75 -10.40 -17.44
CA ASP A 196 3.45 -11.57 -16.89
C ASP A 196 2.68 -12.27 -15.75
N VAL A 197 1.77 -11.56 -15.08
CA VAL A 197 0.97 -12.10 -13.97
C VAL A 197 -0.51 -12.25 -14.33
N ARG A 198 -0.86 -12.02 -15.59
CA ARG A 198 -2.25 -12.06 -16.07
C ARG A 198 -2.88 -13.43 -15.86
N ASP A 199 -2.13 -14.50 -16.10
CA ASP A 199 -2.66 -15.86 -15.99
C ASP A 199 -2.82 -16.26 -14.53
N ALA A 200 -1.87 -15.93 -13.66
CA ALA A 200 -2.00 -16.12 -12.21
C ALA A 200 -3.23 -15.38 -11.63
N PHE A 201 -3.47 -14.14 -12.06
CA PHE A 201 -4.66 -13.39 -11.67
C PHE A 201 -5.96 -14.05 -12.17
N ALA A 202 -5.95 -14.59 -13.39
CA ALA A 202 -7.11 -15.30 -13.94
C ALA A 202 -7.41 -16.59 -13.18
N ASP A 203 -6.37 -17.33 -12.79
CA ASP A 203 -6.50 -18.54 -11.99
C ASP A 203 -7.02 -18.23 -10.59
N MET A 204 -6.54 -17.15 -9.95
CA MET A 204 -7.09 -16.64 -8.69
C MET A 204 -8.58 -16.27 -8.85
N ALA A 205 -8.94 -15.55 -9.91
CA ALA A 205 -10.34 -15.17 -10.14
C ALA A 205 -11.25 -16.40 -10.35
N ARG A 206 -10.76 -17.44 -11.04
CA ARG A 206 -11.48 -18.71 -11.21
C ARG A 206 -11.61 -19.46 -9.88
N TYR A 207 -10.54 -19.55 -9.11
CA TYR A 207 -10.56 -20.13 -7.76
C TYR A 207 -11.62 -19.45 -6.88
N MET A 208 -11.68 -18.12 -6.87
CA MET A 208 -12.67 -17.38 -6.09
C MET A 208 -14.10 -17.64 -6.58
N LEU A 209 -14.30 -17.74 -7.90
CA LEU A 209 -15.59 -18.07 -8.50
C LEU A 209 -16.08 -19.46 -8.05
N ASP A 210 -15.22 -20.47 -8.10
CA ASP A 210 -15.59 -21.85 -7.81
C ASP A 210 -15.93 -22.08 -6.34
N ASN A 211 -15.23 -21.37 -5.43
CA ASN A 211 -15.31 -21.62 -4.00
C ASN A 211 -16.22 -20.63 -3.25
N TYR A 212 -16.28 -19.36 -3.66
CA TYR A 212 -16.90 -18.30 -2.87
C TYR A 212 -18.00 -17.52 -3.59
N TYR A 213 -18.01 -17.48 -4.93
CA TYR A 213 -18.96 -16.61 -5.65
C TYR A 213 -20.09 -17.42 -6.30
N THR A 214 -21.30 -16.86 -6.37
CA THR A 214 -22.40 -17.44 -7.16
C THR A 214 -22.40 -16.89 -8.58
N THR A 215 -22.24 -15.58 -8.71
CA THR A 215 -22.23 -14.82 -9.97
C THR A 215 -21.24 -13.67 -9.85
N ILE A 216 -20.57 -13.31 -10.95
CA ILE A 216 -19.72 -12.12 -11.01
C ILE A 216 -20.26 -11.16 -12.05
N THR A 217 -20.46 -9.92 -11.62
CA THR A 217 -20.84 -8.80 -12.46
C THR A 217 -19.77 -7.71 -12.39
N ARG A 218 -19.51 -7.06 -13.52
CA ARG A 218 -18.43 -6.06 -13.64
C ARG A 218 -19.02 -4.75 -14.15
N TYR A 219 -18.47 -3.62 -13.73
CA TYR A 219 -18.73 -2.34 -14.37
C TYR A 219 -17.43 -1.55 -14.56
N ALA A 220 -17.43 -0.74 -15.61
CA ALA A 220 -16.39 0.24 -15.88
C ALA A 220 -17.05 1.42 -16.59
N THR A 221 -16.75 2.65 -16.18
CA THR A 221 -17.27 3.88 -16.77
C THR A 221 -16.64 4.18 -18.13
N SER A 222 -15.43 3.67 -18.40
CA SER A 222 -14.76 3.78 -19.71
C SER A 222 -15.28 2.79 -20.75
N ALA A 223 -15.86 3.30 -21.85
CA ALA A 223 -16.35 2.49 -22.97
C ALA A 223 -15.26 1.62 -23.64
N PHE A 224 -14.02 2.11 -23.70
CA PHE A 224 -12.88 1.37 -24.25
C PHE A 224 -12.49 0.17 -23.38
N MET A 225 -12.56 0.32 -22.05
CA MET A 225 -12.33 -0.78 -21.13
C MET A 225 -13.45 -1.82 -21.19
N ARG A 226 -14.72 -1.38 -21.28
CA ARG A 226 -15.86 -2.30 -21.50
C ARG A 226 -15.66 -3.18 -22.73
N MET A 227 -15.20 -2.59 -23.85
CA MET A 227 -14.92 -3.32 -25.09
C MET A 227 -13.76 -4.32 -24.95
N LYS A 228 -12.62 -3.92 -24.36
CA LYS A 228 -11.47 -4.81 -24.14
C LYS A 228 -11.77 -5.97 -23.19
N MET A 229 -12.53 -5.70 -22.12
CA MET A 229 -12.95 -6.74 -21.17
C MET A 229 -13.95 -7.70 -21.81
N GLY A 230 -14.93 -7.19 -22.57
CA GLY A 230 -15.85 -8.03 -23.34
C GLY A 230 -15.12 -9.00 -24.27
N GLN A 231 -14.08 -8.53 -24.98
CA GLN A 231 -13.24 -9.37 -25.84
C GLN A 231 -12.43 -10.41 -25.04
N ALA A 232 -11.69 -9.98 -24.01
CA ALA A 232 -10.83 -10.87 -23.23
C ALA A 232 -11.58 -11.97 -22.45
N PHE A 233 -12.84 -11.73 -22.09
CA PHE A 233 -13.69 -12.72 -21.39
C PHE A 233 -14.47 -13.62 -22.33
N ALA A 234 -14.85 -13.15 -23.53
CA ALA A 234 -15.42 -13.98 -24.58
C ALA A 234 -14.43 -15.07 -25.01
N ASP A 235 -13.15 -14.72 -25.17
CA ASP A 235 -12.08 -15.64 -25.53
C ASP A 235 -11.81 -16.71 -24.45
N ARG A 236 -12.22 -16.46 -23.20
CA ARG A 236 -11.96 -17.33 -22.04
C ARG A 236 -13.22 -17.97 -21.43
N LYS A 237 -14.36 -17.94 -22.15
CA LYS A 237 -15.67 -18.49 -21.70
C LYS A 237 -16.10 -18.02 -20.30
N MET A 238 -15.74 -16.79 -19.90
CA MET A 238 -16.17 -16.18 -18.63
C MET A 238 -17.40 -15.27 -18.82
N ALA A 239 -18.24 -15.14 -17.78
CA ALA A 239 -19.49 -14.37 -17.83
C ALA A 239 -19.27 -12.94 -18.39
N PRO A 240 -19.94 -12.58 -19.52
CA PRO A 240 -19.54 -11.44 -20.36
C PRO A 240 -20.11 -10.08 -19.93
N HIS A 241 -20.92 -10.01 -18.87
CA HIS A 241 -21.66 -8.80 -18.55
C HIS A 241 -20.77 -7.72 -17.91
N VAL A 242 -20.47 -6.67 -18.68
CA VAL A 242 -19.79 -5.45 -18.22
C VAL A 242 -20.76 -4.26 -18.39
N PHE A 243 -21.17 -3.66 -17.28
CA PHE A 243 -22.17 -2.58 -17.23
C PHE A 243 -21.52 -1.19 -17.19
N GLU A 244 -22.29 -0.15 -17.52
CA GLU A 244 -21.79 1.22 -17.56
C GLU A 244 -21.81 1.88 -16.18
N SER A 245 -22.63 1.36 -15.26
CA SER A 245 -22.78 1.90 -13.91
C SER A 245 -22.91 0.82 -12.83
N ARG A 246 -22.58 1.22 -11.59
CA ARG A 246 -22.79 0.40 -10.39
C ARG A 246 -24.25 0.00 -10.21
N GLN A 247 -25.20 0.85 -10.59
CA GLN A 247 -26.63 0.60 -10.41
C GLN A 247 -27.11 -0.50 -11.36
N GLU A 248 -26.73 -0.44 -12.64
CA GLU A 248 -27.06 -1.48 -13.63
C GLU A 248 -26.50 -2.86 -13.24
N ALA A 249 -25.26 -2.89 -12.74
CA ALA A 249 -24.63 -4.11 -12.26
C ALA A 249 -25.38 -4.74 -11.08
N LYS A 250 -25.89 -3.91 -10.16
CA LYS A 250 -26.71 -4.36 -9.03
C LYS A 250 -28.08 -4.88 -9.50
N ASP A 251 -28.76 -4.13 -10.36
CA ASP A 251 -30.09 -4.48 -10.86
C ASP A 251 -30.08 -5.82 -11.62
N PHE A 252 -28.98 -6.12 -12.32
CA PHE A 252 -28.77 -7.42 -12.97
C PHE A 252 -28.72 -8.58 -11.97
N LEU A 253 -27.92 -8.47 -10.90
CA LEU A 253 -27.81 -9.51 -9.89
C LEU A 253 -29.13 -9.75 -9.14
N GLU A 254 -29.87 -8.68 -8.86
CA GLU A 254 -31.18 -8.78 -8.21
C GLU A 254 -32.20 -9.50 -9.10
N ARG A 255 -32.17 -9.28 -10.41
CA ARG A 255 -33.03 -9.98 -11.38
C ARG A 255 -32.66 -11.46 -11.52
N GLU A 256 -31.37 -11.79 -11.61
CA GLU A 256 -30.93 -13.19 -11.65
C GLU A 256 -31.29 -13.96 -10.37
N GLY A 257 -31.09 -13.33 -9.20
CA GLY A 257 -31.45 -13.92 -7.91
C GLY A 257 -32.95 -14.17 -7.72
N GLN A 258 -33.82 -13.36 -8.35
CA GLN A 258 -35.28 -13.50 -8.27
C GLN A 258 -35.85 -14.54 -9.24
N LEU A 259 -35.20 -14.78 -10.40
CA LEU A 259 -35.71 -15.68 -11.43
C LEU A 259 -35.38 -17.16 -11.16
N GLY A 260 -34.58 -17.47 -10.14
CA GLY A 260 -34.20 -18.85 -9.80
C GLY A 260 -33.50 -19.58 -10.95
N ILE A 261 -32.96 -18.84 -11.93
CA ILE A 261 -32.27 -19.40 -13.09
C ILE A 261 -30.92 -19.86 -12.54
N PRO A 262 -30.61 -21.17 -12.57
CA PRO A 262 -29.27 -21.62 -12.23
C PRO A 262 -28.31 -20.87 -13.14
N GLY A 263 -27.30 -20.22 -12.55
CA GLY A 263 -26.29 -19.47 -13.28
C GLY A 263 -25.88 -20.26 -14.50
N HIS A 264 -26.05 -19.65 -15.68
CA HIS A 264 -25.83 -20.32 -16.95
C HIS A 264 -24.40 -20.86 -16.96
N GLN A 265 -24.24 -22.16 -16.70
CA GLN A 265 -23.00 -22.88 -16.95
C GLN A 265 -22.96 -23.11 -18.46
N PRO A 266 -22.05 -22.49 -19.23
CA PRO A 266 -21.76 -23.00 -20.54
C PRO A 266 -20.97 -24.30 -20.32
N GLN A 267 -21.65 -25.40 -20.56
CA GLN A 267 -21.08 -26.74 -20.61
C GLN A 267 -19.82 -26.71 -21.49
N MET A 268 -18.67 -26.95 -20.86
CA MET A 268 -17.38 -27.07 -21.52
C MET A 268 -17.35 -28.41 -22.25
N ASP A 269 -17.80 -28.42 -23.50
CA ASP A 269 -17.36 -29.43 -24.46
C ASP A 269 -16.02 -28.96 -25.03
N LEU A 270 -14.95 -29.67 -24.68
CA LEU A 270 -13.57 -29.35 -25.01
C LEU A 270 -13.10 -30.31 -26.09
N ALA A 271 -13.55 -30.08 -27.31
CA ALA A 271 -12.89 -30.58 -28.49
C ALA A 271 -13.04 -29.54 -29.59
N LYS A 272 -11.92 -29.21 -30.23
CA LYS A 272 -11.78 -28.41 -31.45
C LYS A 272 -11.86 -26.90 -31.24
N ASP A 273 -11.02 -26.07 -31.82
CA ASP A 273 -9.89 -26.23 -32.72
C ASP A 273 -9.32 -24.80 -32.86
N ILE A 274 -7.98 -24.71 -32.93
CA ILE A 274 -7.16 -23.60 -33.46
C ILE A 274 -6.95 -22.38 -32.55
#